data_AF-A0A9E5MCP2-F1
#
_entry.id   AF-A0A9E5MCP2-F1
#
_cell.length_a   1.000
_cell.length_b   1.000
_cell.length_c   1.000
_cell.angle_alpha   90.00
_cell.angle_beta   90.00
_cell.angle_gamma   90.00
#
_symmetry.space_group_name_H-M   'P 1'
#
loop_
_entity.id
_entity.type
_entity.pdbx_description
1 polymer ?
#
loop_
_entity_poly.entity_id
_entity_poly.type
_entity_poly.pdbx_seq_one_letter_code
_entity_poly.pdbx_strand_id
1 'polypeptide(L)'
;MTQPVSILLCALGGEGGGVLANWLIDVARLADCPAQATSIPGVAQRTGATTYYLEIYPIQRTELAGRMPVLGLNPLPGRLDALVSSELLETARQIANGLASNDRTCVISSSSRTLTTAEKMVMGDGRQDDGALMGVIAENSLRHHVLDMARICQETGTLVSAVMLGAIAASGLLPFARAHYESVLAGKSASAKASLRGFEMAFDHVSKQKEQAQYLEKIWSPSIIQTESISAEQEDNSDFNARVQVPTQILEEFPADMRKVLAVAYNRVAQYQGQAYAQLLIERLTKIKQQENGGDSTNGSCPVTAESTR
;
A
#
# COMPACT_ATOMS: atom_id res chain seq x y z
N MET A 1 9.46 -24.47 -3.76
CA MET A 1 8.49 -24.91 -4.77
C MET A 1 7.63 -23.72 -5.14
N THR A 2 7.48 -23.43 -6.43
CA THR A 2 6.62 -22.34 -6.90
C THR A 2 5.15 -22.68 -6.65
N GLN A 3 4.41 -21.78 -6.02
CA GLN A 3 2.98 -21.95 -5.74
C GLN A 3 2.11 -21.18 -6.75
N PRO A 4 0.88 -21.64 -7.05
CA PRO A 4 -0.09 -20.85 -7.78
C PRO A 4 -0.43 -19.56 -7.04
N VAL A 5 -0.72 -18.51 -7.80
CA VAL A 5 -1.29 -17.26 -7.29
C VAL A 5 -2.80 -17.45 -7.17
N SER A 6 -3.32 -17.30 -5.96
CA SER A 6 -4.71 -17.51 -5.59
C SER A 6 -5.47 -16.18 -5.47
N ILE A 7 -6.59 -16.07 -6.19
CA ILE A 7 -7.36 -14.84 -6.30
C ILE A 7 -8.83 -15.15 -6.00
N LEU A 8 -9.42 -14.40 -5.06
CA LEU A 8 -10.87 -14.38 -4.88
C LEU A 8 -11.43 -13.07 -5.40
N LEU A 9 -12.30 -13.15 -6.40
CA LEU A 9 -13.04 -12.03 -6.95
C LEU A 9 -14.48 -12.04 -6.46
N CYS A 10 -14.94 -10.93 -5.88
CA CYS A 10 -16.30 -10.72 -5.41
C CYS A 10 -16.95 -9.62 -6.26
N ALA A 11 -18.02 -9.97 -6.99
CA ALA A 11 -18.76 -9.00 -7.78
C ALA A 11 -20.26 -9.09 -7.50
N LEU A 12 -20.90 -7.94 -7.33
CA LEU A 12 -22.36 -7.89 -7.25
C LEU A 12 -22.98 -8.40 -8.56
N GLY A 13 -24.20 -8.95 -8.46
CA GLY A 13 -24.92 -9.46 -9.62
C GLY A 13 -25.11 -8.37 -10.69
N GLY A 14 -24.72 -8.66 -11.93
CA GLY A 14 -24.81 -7.71 -13.05
C GLY A 14 -23.55 -6.87 -13.32
N GLU A 15 -22.56 -6.88 -12.42
CA GLU A 15 -21.34 -6.06 -12.53
C GLU A 15 -20.24 -6.66 -13.43
N GLY A 16 -20.51 -7.82 -14.06
CA GLY A 16 -19.57 -8.46 -14.97
C GLY A 16 -18.43 -9.23 -14.29
N GLY A 17 -18.62 -9.72 -13.05
CA GLY A 17 -17.61 -10.54 -12.37
C GLY A 17 -17.16 -11.78 -13.17
N GLY A 18 -18.09 -12.46 -13.85
CA GLY A 18 -17.76 -13.61 -14.70
C GLY A 18 -17.00 -13.21 -15.96
N VAL A 19 -17.25 -12.00 -16.49
CA VAL A 19 -16.48 -11.44 -17.60
C VAL A 19 -15.04 -11.20 -17.16
N LEU A 20 -14.83 -10.60 -15.99
CA LEU A 20 -13.50 -10.40 -15.43
C LEU A 20 -12.77 -11.73 -15.15
N ALA A 21 -13.44 -12.71 -14.56
CA ALA A 21 -12.85 -14.02 -14.32
C ALA A 21 -12.38 -14.68 -15.63
N ASN A 22 -13.21 -14.65 -16.68
CA ASN A 22 -12.83 -15.15 -17.99
C ASN A 22 -11.66 -14.37 -18.60
N TRP A 23 -11.66 -13.04 -18.50
CA TRP A 23 -10.54 -12.21 -18.95
C TRP A 23 -9.23 -12.57 -18.24
N LEU A 24 -9.23 -12.81 -16.93
CA LEU A 24 -8.03 -13.24 -16.20
C LEU A 24 -7.51 -14.61 -16.67
N ILE A 25 -8.41 -15.55 -16.98
CA ILE A 25 -8.04 -16.83 -17.58
C ILE A 25 -7.44 -16.63 -18.98
N ASP A 26 -8.03 -15.74 -19.79
CA ASP A 26 -7.53 -15.46 -21.14
C ASP A 26 -6.17 -14.72 -21.10
N VAL A 27 -5.95 -13.82 -20.15
CA VAL A 27 -4.65 -13.19 -19.89
C VAL A 27 -3.60 -14.26 -19.55
N ALA A 28 -3.92 -15.19 -18.65
CA ALA A 28 -3.01 -16.29 -18.31
C ALA A 28 -2.72 -17.19 -19.52
N ARG A 29 -3.72 -17.47 -20.36
CA ARG A 29 -3.54 -18.23 -21.61
C ARG A 29 -2.62 -17.51 -22.60
N LEU A 30 -2.78 -16.21 -22.77
CA LEU A 30 -1.91 -15.39 -23.62
C LEU A 30 -0.45 -15.42 -23.13
N ALA A 31 -0.25 -15.51 -21.83
CA ALA A 31 1.06 -15.65 -21.20
C ALA A 31 1.56 -17.11 -21.11
N ASP A 32 0.89 -18.07 -21.75
CA ASP A 32 1.17 -19.52 -21.69
C ASP A 32 1.17 -20.12 -20.27
N CYS A 33 0.49 -19.50 -19.30
CA CYS A 33 0.44 -19.98 -17.93
C CYS A 33 -0.79 -20.88 -17.66
N PRO A 34 -0.65 -21.99 -16.91
CA PRO A 34 -1.79 -22.76 -16.42
C PRO A 34 -2.67 -21.90 -15.50
N ALA A 35 -3.99 -21.93 -15.74
CA ALA A 35 -4.95 -21.23 -14.91
C ALA A 35 -6.28 -22.00 -14.83
N GLN A 36 -6.97 -21.82 -13.71
CA GLN A 36 -8.29 -22.40 -13.46
C GLN A 36 -9.16 -21.38 -12.73
N ALA A 37 -10.46 -21.41 -12.99
CA ALA A 37 -11.45 -20.63 -12.26
C ALA A 37 -12.65 -21.50 -11.88
N THR A 38 -13.20 -21.26 -10.69
CA THR A 38 -14.51 -21.75 -10.24
C THR A 38 -15.36 -20.57 -9.82
N SER A 39 -16.68 -20.75 -9.78
CA SER A 39 -17.59 -19.70 -9.34
C SER A 39 -18.69 -20.27 -8.46
N ILE A 40 -19.09 -19.47 -7.47
CA ILE A 40 -20.24 -19.75 -6.61
C ILE A 40 -21.23 -18.60 -6.83
N PRO A 41 -22.36 -18.85 -7.50
CA PRO A 41 -23.36 -17.82 -7.73
C PRO A 41 -23.92 -17.31 -6.40
N GLY A 42 -23.96 -15.99 -6.24
CA GLY A 42 -24.68 -15.37 -5.14
C GLY A 42 -26.18 -15.56 -5.34
N VAL A 43 -26.85 -16.28 -4.44
CA VAL A 43 -28.31 -16.47 -4.50
C VAL A 43 -29.03 -15.25 -3.92
N ALA A 44 -29.32 -14.29 -4.81
CA ALA A 44 -30.03 -13.05 -4.56
C ALA A 44 -29.24 -11.92 -3.87
N GLN A 45 -29.69 -10.68 -4.08
CA GLN A 45 -29.27 -9.41 -3.45
C GLN A 45 -29.24 -9.41 -1.90
N ARG A 46 -29.51 -10.54 -1.24
CA ARG A 46 -29.59 -10.73 0.21
C ARG A 46 -28.40 -11.50 0.81
N THR A 47 -27.72 -12.37 0.04
CA THR A 47 -26.72 -13.33 0.59
C THR A 47 -25.26 -12.99 0.24
N GLY A 48 -25.02 -11.93 -0.54
CA GLY A 48 -23.68 -11.45 -0.86
C GLY A 48 -23.39 -11.47 -2.37
N ALA A 49 -22.15 -11.12 -2.71
CA ALA A 49 -21.68 -11.10 -4.08
C ALA A 49 -21.57 -12.51 -4.69
N THR A 50 -21.56 -12.58 -6.02
CA THR A 50 -21.06 -13.77 -6.71
C THR A 50 -19.55 -13.82 -6.54
N THR A 51 -19.03 -14.97 -6.11
CA THR A 51 -17.60 -15.15 -5.94
C THR A 51 -17.02 -15.99 -7.07
N TYR A 52 -15.83 -15.63 -7.51
CA TYR A 52 -15.03 -16.35 -8.50
C TYR A 52 -13.67 -16.61 -7.88
N TYR A 53 -13.29 -17.87 -7.76
CA TYR A 53 -11.97 -18.26 -7.28
C TYR A 53 -11.10 -18.64 -8.47
N LEU A 54 -9.91 -18.06 -8.54
CA LEU A 54 -8.95 -18.33 -9.60
C LEU A 54 -7.62 -18.77 -9.00
N GLU A 55 -6.97 -19.72 -9.66
CA GLU A 55 -5.56 -20.01 -9.45
C GLU A 55 -4.81 -19.91 -10.76
N ILE A 56 -3.66 -19.23 -10.73
CA ILE A 56 -2.78 -19.04 -11.88
C ILE A 56 -1.39 -19.52 -11.49
N TYR A 57 -0.86 -20.52 -12.20
CA TYR A 57 0.50 -20.97 -11.99
C TYR A 57 1.48 -20.03 -12.69
N PRO A 58 2.42 -19.38 -11.99
CA PRO A 58 3.22 -18.27 -12.53
C PRO A 58 4.40 -18.72 -13.42
N ILE A 59 4.33 -19.92 -14.00
CA ILE A 59 5.36 -20.50 -14.88
C ILE A 59 4.68 -20.96 -16.17
N GLN A 60 5.29 -20.65 -17.31
CA GLN A 60 4.78 -21.01 -18.63
C GLN A 60 4.74 -22.53 -18.82
N ARG A 61 3.75 -23.05 -19.55
CA ARG A 61 3.58 -24.48 -19.81
C ARG A 61 4.80 -25.09 -20.49
N THR A 62 5.43 -24.33 -21.39
CA THR A 62 6.67 -24.73 -22.07
C THR A 62 7.81 -25.04 -21.09
N GLU A 63 7.88 -24.34 -19.94
CA GLU A 63 8.91 -24.53 -18.92
C GLU A 63 8.59 -25.69 -17.94
N LEU A 64 7.38 -26.26 -18.00
CA LEU A 64 6.95 -27.32 -17.08
C LEU A 64 7.42 -28.72 -17.48
N ALA A 65 8.13 -28.87 -18.60
CA ALA A 65 8.62 -30.16 -19.11
C ALA A 65 7.51 -31.24 -19.17
N GLY A 66 6.31 -30.86 -19.61
CA GLY A 66 5.14 -31.73 -19.71
C GLY A 66 4.38 -31.98 -18.40
N ARG A 67 4.81 -31.40 -17.28
CA ARG A 67 4.08 -31.48 -16.01
C ARG A 67 2.84 -30.59 -16.05
N MET A 68 1.76 -31.07 -15.43
CA MET A 68 0.49 -30.34 -15.29
C MET A 68 0.26 -30.02 -13.81
N PRO A 69 0.34 -28.75 -13.38
CA PRO A 69 0.05 -28.35 -12.01
C PRO A 69 -1.41 -28.66 -11.66
N VAL A 70 -1.64 -29.17 -10.45
CA VAL A 70 -2.99 -29.33 -9.90
C VAL A 70 -3.37 -28.03 -9.21
N LEU A 71 -4.45 -27.41 -9.67
CA LEU A 71 -4.96 -26.14 -9.15
C LEU A 71 -6.17 -26.39 -8.26
N GLY A 72 -6.25 -25.64 -7.16
CA GLY A 72 -7.36 -25.67 -6.22
C GLY A 72 -8.68 -25.22 -6.85
N LEU A 73 -9.78 -25.70 -6.26
CA LEU A 73 -11.14 -25.37 -6.69
C LEU A 73 -11.84 -24.40 -5.75
N ASN A 74 -11.30 -24.16 -4.56
CA ASN A 74 -11.89 -23.32 -3.52
C ASN A 74 -10.80 -22.50 -2.82
N PRO A 75 -11.12 -21.27 -2.36
CA PRO A 75 -10.21 -20.47 -1.58
C PRO A 75 -9.99 -21.11 -0.21
N LEU A 76 -8.75 -20.99 0.29
CA LEU A 76 -8.39 -21.40 1.64
C LEU A 76 -8.25 -20.15 2.54
N PRO A 77 -8.89 -20.12 3.72
CA PRO A 77 -8.73 -19.04 4.68
C PRO A 77 -7.25 -18.72 4.97
N GLY A 78 -6.90 -17.43 4.97
CA GLY A 78 -5.55 -16.91 5.20
C GLY A 78 -4.52 -17.27 4.11
N ARG A 79 -4.94 -17.83 2.97
CA ARG A 79 -4.00 -18.22 1.90
C ARG A 79 -4.22 -17.51 0.57
N LEU A 80 -5.11 -16.52 0.51
CA LEU A 80 -5.31 -15.72 -0.70
C LEU A 80 -4.12 -14.79 -0.93
N ASP A 81 -3.62 -14.79 -2.17
CA ASP A 81 -2.66 -13.79 -2.63
C ASP A 81 -3.38 -12.49 -2.98
N ALA A 82 -4.61 -12.57 -3.48
CA ALA A 82 -5.46 -11.40 -3.65
C ALA A 82 -6.95 -11.63 -3.33
N LEU A 83 -7.54 -10.58 -2.76
CA LEU A 83 -8.99 -10.40 -2.61
C LEU A 83 -9.39 -9.17 -3.42
N VAL A 84 -10.21 -9.37 -4.44
CA VAL A 84 -10.69 -8.30 -5.33
C VAL A 84 -12.20 -8.16 -5.17
N SER A 85 -12.72 -6.96 -4.98
CA SER A 85 -14.15 -6.74 -4.74
C SER A 85 -14.67 -5.46 -5.37
N SER A 86 -15.88 -5.52 -5.92
CA SER A 86 -16.60 -4.36 -6.46
C SER A 86 -17.36 -3.55 -5.39
N GLU A 87 -17.34 -3.94 -4.12
CA GLU A 87 -18.10 -3.29 -3.04
C GLU A 87 -17.37 -3.40 -1.68
N LEU A 88 -17.40 -2.32 -0.89
CA LEU A 88 -16.57 -2.19 0.32
C LEU A 88 -17.00 -3.10 1.47
N LEU A 89 -18.29 -3.20 1.76
CA LEU A 89 -18.82 -4.04 2.84
C LEU A 89 -18.63 -5.54 2.54
N GLU A 90 -18.76 -5.93 1.27
CA GLU A 90 -18.47 -7.28 0.80
C GLU A 90 -17.00 -7.63 1.01
N THR A 91 -16.07 -6.70 0.75
CA THR A 91 -14.65 -6.90 1.07
C THR A 91 -14.46 -7.18 2.56
N ALA A 92 -15.03 -6.34 3.43
CA ALA A 92 -14.97 -6.53 4.88
C ALA A 92 -15.60 -7.86 5.31
N ARG A 93 -16.69 -8.29 4.66
CA ARG A 93 -17.33 -9.58 4.91
C ARG A 93 -16.41 -10.76 4.56
N GLN A 94 -15.68 -10.71 3.45
CA GLN A 94 -14.73 -11.77 3.11
C GLN A 94 -13.53 -11.80 4.06
N ILE A 95 -13.07 -10.64 4.53
CA ILE A 95 -12.07 -10.53 5.59
C ILE A 95 -12.58 -11.18 6.88
N ALA A 96 -13.82 -10.89 7.29
CA ALA A 96 -14.45 -11.49 8.46
C ALA A 96 -14.62 -13.03 8.33
N ASN A 97 -14.74 -13.55 7.11
CA ASN A 97 -14.73 -14.99 6.83
C ASN A 97 -13.31 -15.62 6.90
N GLY A 98 -12.29 -14.83 7.25
CA GLY A 98 -10.89 -15.28 7.39
C GLY A 98 -10.16 -15.48 6.06
N LEU A 99 -10.67 -14.92 4.96
CA LEU A 99 -10.10 -15.18 3.62
C LEU A 99 -8.85 -14.36 3.33
N ALA A 100 -8.76 -13.15 3.89
CA ALA A 100 -7.57 -12.31 3.80
C ALA A 100 -6.67 -12.48 5.03
N SER A 101 -5.40 -12.11 4.86
CA SER A 101 -4.38 -12.14 5.89
C SER A 101 -3.40 -10.98 5.69
N ASN A 102 -2.92 -10.41 6.79
CA ASN A 102 -2.05 -9.23 6.77
C ASN A 102 -0.59 -9.52 6.41
N ASP A 103 -0.18 -10.78 6.35
CA ASP A 103 1.15 -11.23 5.97
C ASP A 103 1.24 -11.63 4.49
N ARG A 104 0.10 -11.80 3.81
CA ARG A 104 0.06 -12.32 2.43
C ARG A 104 -0.83 -11.56 1.46
N THR A 105 -2.04 -11.18 1.87
CA THR A 105 -3.11 -10.84 0.91
C THR A 105 -3.01 -9.39 0.43
N CYS A 106 -3.02 -9.21 -0.89
CA CYS A 106 -3.26 -7.91 -1.54
C CYS A 106 -4.78 -7.70 -1.71
N VAL A 107 -5.35 -6.66 -1.10
CA VAL A 107 -6.78 -6.35 -1.23
C VAL A 107 -6.99 -5.25 -2.26
N ILE A 108 -7.84 -5.47 -3.25
CA ILE A 108 -8.25 -4.46 -4.24
C ILE A 108 -9.77 -4.29 -4.12
N SER A 109 -10.23 -3.16 -3.60
CA SER A 109 -11.65 -2.94 -3.30
C SER A 109 -12.16 -1.67 -3.95
N SER A 110 -13.40 -1.69 -4.42
CA SER A 110 -14.15 -0.46 -4.60
C SER A 110 -14.46 0.18 -3.23
N SER A 111 -14.52 1.51 -3.17
CA SER A 111 -15.12 2.27 -2.06
C SER A 111 -16.64 2.36 -2.16
N SER A 112 -17.23 1.88 -3.27
CA SER A 112 -18.69 1.91 -3.48
C SER A 112 -19.43 1.10 -2.43
N ARG A 113 -20.63 1.58 -2.08
CA ARG A 113 -21.54 0.96 -1.12
C ARG A 113 -22.85 0.57 -1.78
N THR A 114 -23.24 -0.68 -1.61
CA THR A 114 -24.61 -1.12 -1.91
C THR A 114 -25.27 -1.58 -0.62
N LEU A 115 -26.25 -0.81 -0.16
CA LEU A 115 -26.87 -1.04 1.14
C LEU A 115 -27.54 -2.41 1.21
N THR A 116 -27.14 -3.17 2.22
CA THR A 116 -27.69 -4.48 2.56
C THR A 116 -29.12 -4.35 3.08
N THR A 117 -29.84 -5.47 3.12
CA THR A 117 -31.15 -5.51 3.76
C THR A 117 -31.06 -5.12 5.24
N ALA A 118 -30.01 -5.56 5.95
CA ALA A 118 -29.81 -5.22 7.36
C ALA A 118 -29.71 -3.70 7.58
N GLU A 119 -28.92 -3.02 6.77
CA GLU A 119 -28.74 -1.56 6.86
C GLU A 119 -30.03 -0.80 6.51
N LYS A 120 -30.85 -1.33 5.58
CA LYS A 120 -32.14 -0.73 5.20
C LYS A 120 -33.25 -0.96 6.22
N MET A 121 -33.12 -1.94 7.11
CA MET A 121 -34.15 -2.29 8.10
C MET A 121 -34.09 -1.43 9.37
N VAL A 122 -32.95 -0.79 9.66
CA VAL A 122 -32.81 0.08 10.83
C VAL A 122 -33.63 1.35 10.61
N MET A 123 -34.40 1.76 11.62
CA MET A 123 -35.02 3.08 11.59
C MET A 123 -33.94 4.17 11.76
N GLY A 124 -33.75 5.00 10.74
CA GLY A 124 -32.71 6.04 10.70
C GLY A 124 -31.58 5.68 9.74
N ASP A 125 -30.35 6.08 10.06
CA ASP A 125 -29.16 5.72 9.29
C ASP A 125 -28.60 4.38 9.78
N GLY A 126 -28.95 3.30 9.10
CA GLY A 126 -28.47 1.95 9.41
C GLY A 126 -27.16 1.56 8.74
N ARG A 127 -26.51 2.48 8.02
CA ARG A 127 -25.29 2.17 7.27
C ARG A 127 -24.15 1.80 8.21
N GLN A 128 -23.37 0.79 7.83
CA GLN A 128 -22.07 0.57 8.45
C GLN A 128 -21.14 1.75 8.14
N ASP A 129 -20.31 2.14 9.11
CA ASP A 129 -19.35 3.23 8.98
C ASP A 129 -18.25 2.89 7.96
N ASP A 130 -18.10 3.72 6.92
CA ASP A 130 -17.11 3.52 5.86
C ASP A 130 -15.67 3.51 6.41
N GLY A 131 -15.38 4.36 7.41
CA GLY A 131 -14.08 4.46 8.06
C GLY A 131 -13.68 3.16 8.76
N ALA A 132 -14.61 2.58 9.52
CA ALA A 132 -14.43 1.31 10.18
C ALA A 132 -14.19 0.17 9.18
N LEU A 133 -14.92 0.14 8.05
CA LEU A 133 -14.71 -0.85 7.00
C LEU A 133 -13.33 -0.72 6.35
N MET A 134 -12.88 0.50 6.07
CA MET A 134 -11.52 0.76 5.58
C MET A 134 -10.45 0.34 6.60
N GLY A 135 -10.68 0.58 7.89
CA GLY A 135 -9.82 0.10 8.98
C GLY A 135 -9.67 -1.43 8.97
N VAL A 136 -10.77 -2.17 8.86
CA VAL A 136 -10.75 -3.64 8.74
C VAL A 136 -9.90 -4.10 7.55
N ILE A 137 -10.01 -3.44 6.40
CA ILE A 137 -9.18 -3.74 5.23
C ILE A 137 -7.70 -3.50 5.52
N ALA A 138 -7.37 -2.34 6.11
CA ALA A 138 -5.99 -1.98 6.39
C ALA A 138 -5.33 -2.95 7.39
N GLU A 139 -6.04 -3.37 8.43
CA GLU A 139 -5.53 -4.26 9.47
C GLU A 139 -5.33 -5.70 9.01
N ASN A 140 -6.09 -6.14 8.01
CA ASN A 140 -6.16 -7.55 7.56
C ASN A 140 -5.62 -7.77 6.14
N SER A 141 -4.80 -6.85 5.64
CA SER A 141 -4.17 -6.96 4.32
C SER A 141 -2.68 -6.65 4.41
N LEU A 142 -1.87 -7.36 3.62
CA LEU A 142 -0.45 -7.04 3.45
C LEU A 142 -0.30 -5.71 2.72
N ARG A 143 -1.15 -5.50 1.71
CA ARG A 143 -1.30 -4.26 0.93
C ARG A 143 -2.75 -4.11 0.54
N HIS A 144 -3.22 -2.88 0.41
CA HIS A 144 -4.57 -2.63 -0.10
C HIS A 144 -4.64 -1.43 -1.06
N HIS A 145 -5.57 -1.53 -2.00
CA HIS A 145 -5.93 -0.50 -2.95
C HIS A 145 -7.45 -0.31 -2.90
N VAL A 146 -7.89 0.76 -2.23
CA VAL A 146 -9.30 1.16 -2.20
C VAL A 146 -9.51 2.29 -3.20
N LEU A 147 -10.39 2.08 -4.18
CA LEU A 147 -10.60 2.97 -5.32
C LEU A 147 -12.07 3.38 -5.43
N ASP A 148 -12.35 4.61 -5.84
CA ASP A 148 -13.69 4.99 -6.30
C ASP A 148 -13.91 4.46 -7.73
N MET A 149 -14.17 3.15 -7.83
CA MET A 149 -14.35 2.48 -9.11
C MET A 149 -15.63 2.97 -9.82
N ALA A 150 -16.67 3.34 -9.07
CA ALA A 150 -17.89 3.89 -9.64
C ALA A 150 -17.61 5.20 -10.40
N ARG A 151 -16.81 6.08 -9.82
CA ARG A 151 -16.37 7.30 -10.50
C ARG A 151 -15.55 7.00 -11.76
N ILE A 152 -14.59 6.09 -11.69
CA ILE A 152 -13.80 5.70 -12.88
C ILE A 152 -14.71 5.14 -13.98
N CYS A 153 -15.67 4.29 -13.64
CA CYS A 153 -16.66 3.77 -14.58
C CYS A 153 -17.48 4.90 -15.23
N GLN A 154 -17.94 5.88 -14.45
CA GLN A 154 -18.71 7.02 -14.97
C GLN A 154 -17.88 7.88 -15.92
N GLU A 155 -16.66 8.22 -15.54
CA GLU A 155 -15.77 9.09 -16.33
C GLU A 155 -15.36 8.44 -17.67
N THR A 156 -15.24 7.10 -17.70
CA THR A 156 -14.80 6.36 -18.89
C THR A 156 -15.93 5.72 -19.68
N GLY A 157 -17.13 5.65 -19.11
CA GLY A 157 -18.30 4.97 -19.71
C GLY A 157 -18.12 3.47 -19.82
N THR A 158 -17.47 2.83 -18.83
CA THR A 158 -17.24 1.38 -18.80
C THR A 158 -17.84 0.69 -17.57
N LEU A 159 -17.71 -0.63 -17.51
CA LEU A 159 -18.11 -1.47 -16.39
C LEU A 159 -16.95 -1.70 -15.41
N VAL A 160 -17.28 -1.96 -14.14
CA VAL A 160 -16.32 -2.14 -13.05
C VAL A 160 -15.34 -3.29 -13.28
N SER A 161 -15.72 -4.30 -14.08
CA SER A 161 -14.84 -5.38 -14.50
C SER A 161 -13.56 -4.89 -15.19
N ALA A 162 -13.64 -3.90 -16.06
CA ALA A 162 -12.47 -3.34 -16.75
C ALA A 162 -11.56 -2.53 -15.79
N VAL A 163 -12.18 -1.80 -14.86
CA VAL A 163 -11.48 -1.03 -13.81
C VAL A 163 -10.74 -1.98 -12.87
N MET A 164 -11.39 -3.04 -12.39
CA MET A 164 -10.77 -4.07 -11.56
C MET A 164 -9.63 -4.79 -12.30
N LEU A 165 -9.77 -5.09 -13.60
CA LEU A 165 -8.69 -5.67 -14.42
C LEU A 165 -7.45 -4.75 -14.43
N GLY A 166 -7.65 -3.44 -14.59
CA GLY A 166 -6.56 -2.44 -14.55
C GLY A 166 -5.87 -2.38 -13.20
N ALA A 167 -6.64 -2.39 -12.12
CA ALA A 167 -6.12 -2.42 -10.77
C ALA A 167 -5.31 -3.71 -10.49
N ILE A 168 -5.78 -4.87 -10.92
CA ILE A 168 -5.06 -6.15 -10.81
C ILE A 168 -3.75 -6.09 -11.59
N ALA A 169 -3.77 -5.61 -12.84
CA ALA A 169 -2.58 -5.51 -13.68
C ALA A 169 -1.50 -4.59 -13.05
N ALA A 170 -1.89 -3.45 -12.47
CA ALA A 170 -0.97 -2.53 -11.82
C ALA A 170 -0.43 -3.00 -10.46
N SER A 171 -1.19 -3.86 -9.75
CA SER A 171 -0.79 -4.37 -8.44
C SER A 171 0.54 -5.13 -8.46
N GLY A 172 0.92 -5.69 -9.61
CA GLY A 172 2.10 -6.55 -9.76
C GLY A 172 1.92 -7.95 -9.16
N LEU A 173 0.68 -8.35 -8.87
CA LEU A 173 0.33 -9.66 -8.33
C LEU A 173 0.72 -10.81 -9.27
N LEU A 174 0.53 -10.62 -10.57
CA LEU A 174 0.75 -11.64 -11.60
C LEU A 174 1.97 -11.25 -12.45
N PRO A 175 2.80 -12.22 -12.88
CA PRO A 175 4.03 -11.97 -13.64
C PRO A 175 3.74 -11.72 -15.13
N PHE A 176 2.74 -10.91 -15.45
CA PHE A 176 2.28 -10.68 -16.81
C PHE A 176 2.53 -9.24 -17.24
N ALA A 177 2.98 -9.07 -18.49
CA ALA A 177 3.08 -7.76 -19.10
C ALA A 177 1.70 -7.11 -19.25
N ARG A 178 1.64 -5.78 -19.13
CA ARG A 178 0.43 -4.96 -19.33
C ARG A 178 -0.27 -5.28 -20.67
N ALA A 179 0.51 -5.52 -21.72
CA ALA A 179 0.00 -5.86 -23.05
C ALA A 179 -0.90 -7.10 -23.07
N HIS A 180 -0.70 -8.10 -22.20
CA HIS A 180 -1.58 -9.27 -22.12
C HIS A 180 -2.99 -8.87 -21.64
N TYR A 181 -3.08 -7.97 -20.66
CA TYR A 181 -4.36 -7.45 -20.16
C TYR A 181 -5.06 -6.56 -21.17
N GLU A 182 -4.32 -5.70 -21.87
CA GLU A 182 -4.89 -4.85 -22.92
C GLU A 182 -5.42 -5.69 -24.09
N SER A 183 -4.78 -6.83 -24.39
CA SER A 183 -5.18 -7.74 -25.46
C SER A 183 -6.56 -8.36 -25.25
N VAL A 184 -6.96 -8.66 -24.00
CA VAL A 184 -8.30 -9.21 -23.72
C VAL A 184 -9.42 -8.16 -23.77
N LEU A 185 -9.04 -6.87 -23.68
CA LEU A 185 -9.95 -5.73 -23.85
C LEU A 185 -9.96 -5.20 -25.30
N ALA A 186 -9.07 -5.70 -26.16
CA ALA A 186 -8.89 -5.18 -27.50
C ALA A 186 -10.15 -5.37 -28.36
N GLY A 187 -10.53 -4.31 -29.06
CA GLY A 187 -11.69 -4.34 -29.94
C GLY A 187 -11.96 -3.00 -30.60
N LYS A 188 -12.67 -3.03 -31.72
CA LYS A 188 -13.04 -1.80 -32.47
C LYS A 188 -14.31 -1.13 -31.94
N SER A 189 -15.07 -1.79 -31.05
CA SER A 189 -16.33 -1.26 -30.53
C SER A 189 -16.12 -0.08 -29.57
N ALA A 190 -17.14 0.78 -29.43
CA ALA A 190 -17.10 1.87 -28.46
C ALA A 190 -16.94 1.36 -27.02
N SER A 191 -17.59 0.24 -26.69
CA SER A 191 -17.49 -0.40 -25.37
C SER A 191 -16.08 -0.96 -25.09
N ALA A 192 -15.40 -1.53 -26.09
CA ALA A 192 -14.01 -1.98 -25.94
C ALA A 192 -13.06 -0.80 -25.66
N LYS A 193 -13.21 0.31 -26.40
CA LYS A 193 -12.44 1.55 -26.16
C LYS A 193 -12.73 2.16 -24.78
N ALA A 194 -13.98 2.11 -24.32
CA ALA A 194 -14.34 2.54 -22.96
C ALA A 194 -13.69 1.65 -21.90
N SER A 195 -13.70 0.32 -22.11
CA SER A 195 -13.04 -0.64 -21.23
C SER A 195 -11.55 -0.39 -21.12
N LEU A 196 -10.87 -0.12 -22.23
CA LEU A 196 -9.45 0.22 -22.23
C LEU A 196 -9.17 1.51 -21.43
N ARG A 197 -9.98 2.57 -21.62
CA ARG A 197 -9.83 3.81 -20.83
C ARG A 197 -10.01 3.57 -19.34
N GLY A 198 -11.02 2.78 -18.93
CA GLY A 198 -11.22 2.46 -17.51
C GLY A 198 -10.11 1.59 -16.93
N PHE A 199 -9.59 0.65 -17.71
CA PHE A 199 -8.40 -0.14 -17.37
C PHE A 199 -7.19 0.78 -17.15
N GLU A 200 -6.91 1.69 -18.09
CA GLU A 200 -5.78 2.61 -18.01
C GLU A 200 -5.86 3.52 -16.79
N MET A 201 -7.03 4.13 -16.53
CA MET A 201 -7.22 5.00 -15.37
C MET A 201 -7.02 4.28 -14.05
N ALA A 202 -7.53 3.05 -13.93
CA ALA A 202 -7.33 2.22 -12.74
C ALA A 202 -5.86 1.79 -12.57
N PHE A 203 -5.21 1.42 -13.68
CA PHE A 203 -3.81 1.04 -13.71
C PHE A 203 -2.92 2.18 -13.21
N ASP A 204 -3.16 3.40 -13.69
CA ASP A 204 -2.40 4.58 -13.30
C ASP A 204 -2.64 4.96 -11.84
N HIS A 205 -3.87 4.87 -11.35
CA HIS A 205 -4.19 5.11 -9.93
C HIS A 205 -3.42 4.16 -9.01
N VAL A 206 -3.45 2.85 -9.28
CA VAL A 206 -2.77 1.85 -8.46
C VAL A 206 -1.25 1.97 -8.59
N SER A 207 -0.73 2.25 -9.79
CA SER A 207 0.71 2.46 -10.02
C SER A 207 1.24 3.64 -9.20
N LYS A 208 0.53 4.78 -9.20
CA LYS A 208 0.88 5.95 -8.38
C LYS A 208 0.84 5.64 -6.89
N GLN A 209 -0.19 4.93 -6.40
CA GLN A 209 -0.27 4.52 -5.00
C GLN A 209 0.93 3.66 -4.60
N LYS A 210 1.32 2.71 -5.45
CA LYS A 210 2.48 1.84 -5.22
C LYS A 210 3.80 2.62 -5.23
N GLU A 211 4.00 3.53 -6.17
CA GLU A 211 5.18 4.40 -6.22
C GLU A 211 5.28 5.27 -4.96
N GLN A 212 4.16 5.84 -4.50
CA GLN A 212 4.11 6.62 -3.26
C GLN A 212 4.45 5.77 -2.04
N ALA A 213 3.88 4.56 -1.93
CA ALA A 213 4.17 3.64 -0.83
C ALA A 213 5.66 3.25 -0.82
N GLN A 214 6.23 2.92 -1.98
CA GLN A 214 7.65 2.61 -2.12
C GLN A 214 8.56 3.80 -1.79
N TYR A 215 8.14 5.02 -2.16
CA TYR A 215 8.88 6.23 -1.82
C TYR A 215 8.87 6.49 -0.30
N LEU A 216 7.72 6.34 0.36
CA LEU A 216 7.61 6.46 1.81
C LEU A 216 8.43 5.39 2.53
N GLU A 217 8.38 4.14 2.08
CA GLU A 217 9.23 3.06 2.60
C GLU A 217 10.72 3.39 2.46
N LYS A 218 11.16 3.97 1.34
CA LYS A 218 12.56 4.39 1.14
C LYS A 218 12.97 5.53 2.08
N ILE A 219 12.07 6.48 2.35
CA ILE A 219 12.34 7.59 3.29
C ILE A 219 12.39 7.07 4.73
N TRP A 220 11.52 6.14 5.10
CA TRP A 220 11.40 5.63 6.47
C TRP A 220 12.29 4.43 6.78
N SER A 221 12.89 3.80 5.76
CA SER A 221 13.90 2.76 5.95
C SER A 221 15.16 3.37 6.58
N PRO A 222 15.64 2.90 7.75
CA PRO A 222 16.83 3.43 8.42
C PRO A 222 18.16 3.14 7.71
N SER A 223 18.16 2.92 6.39
CA SER A 223 19.32 2.52 5.58
C SER A 223 19.59 3.48 4.42
N ILE A 224 19.67 4.79 4.71
CA ILE A 224 20.50 5.74 3.93
C ILE A 224 21.29 6.59 4.94
N ILE A 225 22.07 5.91 5.76
CA ILE A 225 23.38 6.42 6.23
C ILE A 225 24.37 5.32 5.86
N GLN A 226 24.48 5.04 4.55
CA GLN A 226 25.68 4.38 4.08
C GLN A 226 26.80 5.42 4.16
N THR A 227 27.81 5.04 4.92
CA THR A 227 29.10 5.68 5.06
C THR A 227 29.77 5.81 3.69
N GLU A 228 29.35 6.77 2.89
CA GLU A 228 30.20 7.27 1.82
C GLU A 228 31.32 8.06 2.49
N SER A 229 32.48 7.42 2.56
CA SER A 229 33.76 8.05 2.71
C SER A 229 33.82 9.33 1.89
N ILE A 230 33.90 10.46 2.58
CA ILE A 230 34.15 11.77 2.02
C ILE A 230 35.56 11.73 1.40
N SER A 231 35.64 11.42 0.11
CA SER A 231 36.71 11.93 -0.73
C SER A 231 36.31 13.34 -1.13
N ALA A 232 37.06 14.31 -0.63
CA ALA A 232 36.96 15.71 -0.99
C ALA A 232 37.12 15.88 -2.50
N GLU A 233 36.21 16.60 -3.14
CA GLU A 233 36.46 17.57 -4.22
C GLU A 233 35.10 18.12 -4.73
N GLN A 234 34.84 19.38 -4.36
CA GLN A 234 34.20 20.49 -5.10
C GLN A 234 32.88 20.23 -5.86
N GLU A 235 31.77 20.82 -5.37
CA GLU A 235 31.02 21.94 -6.00
C GLU A 235 30.28 21.52 -7.30
N ASP A 236 28.95 21.58 -7.45
CA ASP A 236 28.15 22.79 -7.35
C ASP A 236 26.65 22.44 -7.51
N ASN A 237 25.81 22.77 -6.53
CA ASN A 237 24.38 23.04 -6.69
C ASN A 237 23.81 23.57 -5.36
N SER A 238 24.08 24.84 -5.14
CA SER A 238 23.37 25.68 -4.19
C SER A 238 21.87 25.70 -4.51
N ASP A 239 21.05 25.38 -3.51
CA ASP A 239 20.03 26.29 -2.93
C ASP A 239 18.76 25.53 -2.51
N PHE A 240 18.83 24.75 -1.41
CA PHE A 240 17.64 24.36 -0.61
C PHE A 240 17.94 23.76 0.78
N ASN A 241 19.21 23.50 1.12
CA ASN A 241 19.60 23.02 2.46
C ASN A 241 20.62 23.96 3.08
N ALA A 242 20.14 25.06 3.68
CA ALA A 242 20.95 25.78 4.66
C ALA A 242 21.14 24.86 5.88
N ARG A 243 22.17 24.00 5.83
CA ARG A 243 22.65 23.25 6.98
C ARG A 243 23.18 24.28 7.97
N VAL A 244 22.32 24.75 8.88
CA VAL A 244 22.79 25.35 10.10
C VAL A 244 23.66 24.27 10.75
N GLN A 245 24.97 24.50 10.84
CA GLN A 245 25.88 23.60 11.54
C GLN A 245 26.07 24.15 12.94
N VAL A 246 25.86 23.31 13.95
CA VAL A 246 26.29 23.64 15.31
C VAL A 246 27.81 23.84 15.27
N PRO A 247 28.35 24.97 15.77
CA PRO A 247 29.78 25.12 15.92
C PRO A 247 30.37 23.92 16.69
N THR A 248 31.37 23.25 16.12
CA THR A 248 31.96 22.01 16.68
C THR A 248 32.46 22.21 18.11
N GLN A 249 32.94 23.41 18.42
CA GLN A 249 33.37 23.84 19.76
C GLN A 249 32.25 23.67 20.82
N ILE A 250 30.99 23.94 20.45
CA ILE A 250 29.85 23.81 21.35
C ILE A 250 29.51 22.33 21.60
N LEU A 251 29.63 21.47 20.58
CA LEU A 251 29.35 20.04 20.72
C LEU A 251 30.38 19.34 21.61
N GLU A 252 31.65 19.77 21.56
CA GLU A 252 32.72 19.22 22.39
C GLU A 252 32.51 19.50 23.88
N GLU A 253 31.79 20.57 24.22
CA GLU A 253 31.42 20.86 25.61
C GLU A 253 30.43 19.82 26.18
N PHE A 254 29.64 19.10 25.38
CA PHE A 254 28.68 18.13 25.90
C PHE A 254 29.21 16.68 25.86
N PRO A 255 28.74 15.80 26.78
CA PRO A 255 29.08 14.38 26.76
C PRO A 255 28.82 13.74 25.39
N ALA A 256 29.67 12.78 25.00
CA ALA A 256 29.66 12.17 23.66
C ALA A 256 28.26 11.63 23.27
N ASP A 257 27.54 11.05 24.23
CA ASP A 257 26.23 10.44 24.04
C ASP A 257 25.14 11.48 23.69
N MET A 258 25.35 12.75 24.05
CA MET A 258 24.39 13.83 23.86
C MET A 258 24.62 14.61 22.56
N ARG A 259 25.84 14.55 21.99
CA ARG A 259 26.23 15.37 20.84
C ARG A 259 25.34 15.15 19.62
N LYS A 260 24.92 13.90 19.38
CA LYS A 260 24.04 13.54 18.25
C LYS A 260 22.65 14.16 18.39
N VAL A 261 22.04 14.02 19.57
CA VAL A 261 20.70 14.55 19.84
C VAL A 261 20.73 16.08 19.84
N LEU A 262 21.74 16.68 20.46
CA LEU A 262 21.94 18.12 20.51
C LEU A 262 22.07 18.75 19.11
N ALA A 263 22.81 18.11 18.20
CA ALA A 263 22.95 18.57 16.83
C ALA A 263 21.61 18.60 16.08
N VAL A 264 20.79 17.55 16.25
CA VAL A 264 19.45 17.48 15.65
C VAL A 264 18.52 18.54 16.25
N ALA A 265 18.51 18.67 17.58
CA ALA A 265 17.69 19.65 18.30
C ALA A 265 18.02 21.09 17.87
N TYR A 266 19.30 21.44 17.83
CA TYR A 266 19.75 22.77 17.40
C TYR A 266 19.32 23.08 15.97
N ASN A 267 19.50 22.14 15.03
CA ASN A 267 19.14 22.35 13.63
C ASN A 267 17.62 22.51 13.46
N ARG A 268 16.83 21.71 14.19
CA ARG A 268 15.37 21.78 14.13
C ARG A 268 14.86 23.09 14.72
N VAL A 269 15.43 23.54 15.83
CA VAL A 269 15.08 24.82 16.46
C VAL A 269 15.52 26.00 15.59
N ALA A 270 16.71 25.94 14.98
CA ALA A 270 17.17 26.97 14.05
C ALA A 270 16.26 27.06 12.82
N GLN A 271 15.80 25.92 12.29
CA GLN A 271 14.85 25.86 11.18
C GLN A 271 13.49 26.47 11.55
N TYR A 272 12.99 26.20 12.77
CA TYR A 272 11.63 26.57 13.16
C TYR A 272 11.51 27.96 13.81
N GLN A 273 12.51 28.37 14.60
CA GLN A 273 12.50 29.58 15.44
C GLN A 273 13.68 30.52 15.16
N GLY A 274 14.56 30.16 14.22
CA GLY A 274 15.72 30.95 13.83
C GLY A 274 16.97 30.72 14.70
N GLN A 275 18.10 31.22 14.21
CA GLN A 275 19.43 31.00 14.81
C GLN A 275 19.56 31.57 16.23
N ALA A 276 18.95 32.74 16.50
CA ALA A 276 18.97 33.35 17.84
C ALA A 276 18.33 32.45 18.91
N TYR A 277 17.26 31.74 18.56
CA TYR A 277 16.58 30.83 19.48
C TYR A 277 17.36 29.52 19.67
N ALA A 278 18.02 29.04 18.62
CA ALA A 278 18.92 27.89 18.70
C ALA A 278 20.14 28.19 19.61
N GLN A 279 20.64 29.42 19.59
CA GLN A 279 21.73 29.85 20.47
C GLN A 279 21.27 29.94 21.94
N LEU A 280 20.05 30.44 22.17
CA LEU A 280 19.42 30.43 23.50
C LEU A 280 19.23 29.02 24.07
N LEU A 281 18.92 28.03 23.23
CA LEU A 281 18.86 26.62 23.63
C LEU A 281 20.21 26.15 24.19
N ILE A 282 21.30 26.43 23.48
CA ILE A 282 22.65 26.07 23.93
C ILE A 282 22.98 26.75 25.27
N GLU A 283 22.73 28.06 25.39
CA GLU A 283 22.99 28.79 26.63
C GLU A 283 22.26 28.20 27.84
N ARG A 284 21.01 27.76 27.66
CA ARG A 284 20.21 27.12 28.71
C ARG A 284 20.75 25.74 29.07
N LEU A 285 21.07 24.91 28.07
CA LEU A 285 21.65 23.58 28.31
C LEU A 285 23.02 23.67 28.99
N THR A 286 23.85 24.65 28.63
CA THR A 286 25.14 24.90 29.31
C THR A 286 24.94 25.31 30.77
N LYS A 287 23.93 26.14 31.09
CA LYS A 287 23.59 26.48 32.48
C LYS A 287 23.13 25.28 33.30
N ILE A 288 22.28 24.42 32.72
CA ILE A 288 21.82 23.19 33.37
C ILE A 288 23.00 22.26 33.64
N LYS A 289 23.86 22.05 32.64
CA LYS A 289 25.09 21.26 32.76
C LYS A 289 26.02 21.79 33.85
N GLN A 290 26.21 23.11 33.94
CA GLN A 290 27.05 23.73 34.98
C GLN A 290 26.48 23.52 36.38
N GLN A 291 25.15 23.62 36.55
CA GLN A 291 24.50 23.36 37.83
C GLN A 291 24.59 21.87 38.22
N GLU A 292 24.44 20.99 37.24
CA GLU A 292 24.52 19.54 37.42
C GLU A 292 25.93 19.08 37.81
N ASN A 293 26.96 19.65 37.17
CA ASN A 293 28.36 19.40 37.51
C ASN A 293 28.85 20.10 38.79
N GLY A 294 28.11 21.10 39.28
CA GLY A 294 28.42 21.81 40.53
C GLY A 294 27.84 21.13 41.79
N GLY A 295 26.92 20.18 41.63
CA GLY A 295 26.48 19.29 42.69
C GLY A 295 27.44 18.11 42.88
N ASP A 296 27.41 17.47 44.05
CA ASP A 296 28.30 16.40 44.53
C ASP A 296 28.23 15.07 43.72
N SER A 297 27.94 15.14 42.41
CA SER A 297 27.76 14.01 41.51
C SER A 297 29.02 13.76 40.69
N THR A 298 29.75 12.69 41.04
CA THR A 298 31.00 12.24 40.41
C THR A 298 30.79 11.45 39.10
N ASN A 299 29.62 11.57 38.45
CA ASN A 299 29.38 10.94 37.15
C ASN A 299 29.15 12.03 36.10
N GLY A 300 30.11 12.23 35.20
CA GLY A 300 30.04 13.17 34.06
C GLY A 300 28.95 12.84 33.01
N SER A 301 27.91 12.09 33.39
CA SER A 301 26.81 11.62 32.56
C SER A 301 25.68 12.65 32.36
N CYS A 302 25.68 13.76 33.11
CA CYS A 302 24.72 14.89 33.00
C CYS A 302 23.27 14.48 32.64
N PRO A 303 22.60 13.59 33.42
CA PRO A 303 21.29 13.04 33.07
C PRO A 303 20.17 14.09 32.91
N VAL A 304 20.16 15.17 33.70
CA VAL A 304 19.17 16.25 33.60
C VAL A 304 19.39 17.06 32.32
N THR A 305 20.64 17.31 31.98
CA THR A 305 20.99 17.96 30.71
C THR A 305 20.60 17.07 29.52
N ALA A 306 20.80 15.75 29.62
CA ALA A 306 20.44 14.79 28.59
C ALA A 306 18.93 14.75 28.32
N GLU A 307 18.12 14.70 29.38
CA GLU A 307 16.66 14.71 29.25
C GLU A 307 16.13 16.05 28.72
N SER A 308 16.75 17.17 29.12
CA SER A 308 16.38 18.50 28.61
C SER A 308 16.72 18.72 27.13
N THR A 309 17.53 17.83 26.54
CA THR A 309 17.95 17.90 25.12
C THR A 309 17.00 17.11 24.20
N ARG A 310 16.22 16.16 24.74
CA ARG A 310 15.21 15.39 23.99
C ARG A 310 13.94 16.20 23.75
#